data_AF-A0A9P7WST5-F1
#
_entry.id   AF-A0A9P7WST5-F1
#
_cell.length_a   1.000
_cell.length_b   1.000
_cell.length_c   1.000
_cell.angle_alpha   90.00
_cell.angle_beta   90.00
_cell.angle_gamma   90.00
#
_symmetry.space_group_name_H-M   'P 1'
#
loop_
_entity.id
_entity.type
_entity.pdbx_description
1 polymer ?
#
loop_
_entity_poly.entity_id
_entity_poly.type
_entity_poly.pdbx_seq_one_letter_code
_entity_poly.pdbx_strand_id
1 'polypeptide(L)'
;MKILQRELRRLRAANSGDKIAIARVLDHAFGRRGKLRHQLTSRLISHPSAITPARTIPNNPRSSPPSYSAPLSALLTSQHGRVTGKALPKDALIKPSNLPARADPSSDEARLLGKFSLRREVNIRWRFFTEEVKRQVQPPLVVRTTKIAKHGDNLEDVDRPLLMQRSGKGSIGLEKMFAELERIAATPDIGHVPSTTSLQPHSLESGVCGSAPSSQSPTQALGPFPRTSMKRSLSCKTRYFRRQFTELLSRTPILVETPSSDQLSVTVSSQAKPKKRLPITRIGDIAWIESANQSVNKRVGRKWST
;
A
#
# COMPACT_ATOMS: atom_id res chain seq x y z
N MET A 1 -4.65 25.74 -6.59
CA MET A 1 -5.87 25.18 -7.21
C MET A 1 -5.66 23.93 -8.07
N LYS A 2 -4.66 23.84 -8.96
CA LYS A 2 -4.52 22.71 -9.92
C LYS A 2 -4.34 21.31 -9.28
N ILE A 3 -3.72 21.21 -8.10
CA ILE A 3 -3.48 19.93 -7.41
C ILE A 3 -4.80 19.32 -6.90
N LEU A 4 -5.59 20.11 -6.16
CA LEU A 4 -6.88 19.67 -5.60
C LEU A 4 -7.84 19.19 -6.69
N GLN A 5 -7.92 19.91 -7.82
CA GLN A 5 -8.75 19.49 -8.94
C GLN A 5 -8.31 18.14 -9.52
N ARG A 6 -7.00 17.87 -9.58
CA ARG A 6 -6.46 16.59 -10.07
C ARG A 6 -6.77 15.46 -9.10
N GLU A 7 -6.65 15.69 -7.80
CA GLU A 7 -7.01 14.70 -6.77
C GLU A 7 -8.50 14.40 -6.76
N LEU A 8 -9.33 15.44 -6.85
CA LEU A 8 -10.78 15.29 -6.94
C LEU A 8 -11.19 14.51 -8.19
N ARG A 9 -10.58 14.77 -9.36
CA ARG A 9 -10.79 13.94 -10.57
C ARG A 9 -10.41 12.48 -10.34
N ARG A 10 -9.30 12.23 -9.66
CA ARG A 10 -8.85 10.87 -9.33
C ARG A 10 -9.81 10.15 -8.39
N LEU A 11 -10.31 10.83 -7.37
CA LEU A 11 -11.31 10.27 -6.44
C LEU A 11 -12.63 10.00 -7.15
N ARG A 12 -13.08 10.89 -8.05
CA ARG A 12 -14.26 10.64 -8.88
C ARG A 12 -14.08 9.43 -9.80
N ALA A 13 -12.92 9.29 -10.44
CA ALA A 13 -12.60 8.11 -11.26
C ALA A 13 -12.59 6.83 -10.42
N ALA A 14 -12.00 6.86 -9.22
CA ALA A 14 -12.01 5.74 -8.31
C ALA A 14 -13.43 5.35 -7.86
N ASN A 15 -14.27 6.34 -7.51
CA ASN A 15 -15.67 6.14 -7.16
C ASN A 15 -16.51 5.61 -8.33
N SER A 16 -16.13 5.93 -9.58
CA SER A 16 -16.74 5.33 -10.76
C SER A 16 -16.32 3.89 -11.02
N GLY A 17 -15.27 3.38 -10.38
CA GLY A 17 -14.81 2.00 -10.59
C GLY A 17 -13.60 1.84 -11.51
N ASP A 18 -12.94 2.94 -11.87
CA ASP A 18 -11.66 2.85 -12.60
C ASP A 18 -10.62 2.14 -11.72
N LYS A 19 -10.19 0.96 -12.17
CA LYS A 19 -9.23 0.10 -11.45
C LYS A 19 -7.92 0.82 -11.17
N ILE A 20 -7.43 1.59 -12.13
CA ILE A 20 -6.14 2.27 -12.04
C ILE A 20 -6.25 3.42 -11.03
N ALA A 21 -7.37 4.15 -11.05
CA ALA A 21 -7.63 5.20 -10.08
C ALA A 21 -7.75 4.64 -8.66
N ILE A 22 -8.47 3.53 -8.48
CA ILE A 22 -8.62 2.85 -7.17
C ILE A 22 -7.25 2.40 -6.66
N ALA A 23 -6.47 1.67 -7.46
CA ALA A 23 -5.13 1.22 -7.07
C ALA A 23 -4.24 2.41 -6.68
N ARG A 24 -4.28 3.52 -7.43
CA ARG A 24 -3.51 4.73 -7.11
C ARG A 24 -3.97 5.39 -5.79
N VAL A 25 -5.27 5.44 -5.52
CA VAL A 25 -5.81 6.00 -4.27
C VAL A 25 -5.36 5.14 -3.09
N LEU A 26 -5.45 3.81 -3.22
CA LEU A 26 -4.98 2.87 -2.21
C LEU A 26 -3.46 2.98 -1.99
N ASP A 27 -2.65 3.02 -3.06
CA ASP A 27 -1.20 3.23 -2.95
C ASP A 27 -0.84 4.52 -2.20
N HIS A 28 -1.62 5.58 -2.36
CA HIS A 28 -1.43 6.83 -1.63
C HIS A 28 -1.84 6.69 -0.16
N ALA A 29 -3.02 6.13 0.11
CA ALA A 29 -3.54 5.95 1.47
C ALA A 29 -2.61 5.10 2.33
N PHE A 30 -2.04 4.04 1.75
CA PHE A 30 -1.14 3.11 2.44
C PHE A 30 0.34 3.44 2.26
N GLY A 31 0.68 4.68 1.92
CA GLY A 31 2.08 5.12 1.94
C GLY A 31 3.01 4.36 0.99
N ARG A 32 2.48 3.76 -0.09
CA ARG A 32 3.30 3.25 -1.20
C ARG A 32 3.71 4.36 -2.14
N ARG A 33 2.99 5.49 -2.13
CA ARG A 33 3.27 6.69 -2.91
C ARG A 33 3.16 7.97 -2.09
N GLY A 34 3.79 9.03 -2.59
CA GLY A 34 3.68 10.38 -2.02
C GLY A 34 4.48 10.60 -0.74
N LYS A 35 3.98 11.52 0.10
CA LYS A 35 4.68 12.00 1.31
C LYS A 35 4.83 10.92 2.37
N LEU A 36 3.77 10.14 2.63
CA LEU A 36 3.82 9.07 3.63
C LEU A 36 4.88 8.02 3.27
N ARG A 37 4.97 7.64 2.00
CA ARG A 37 6.03 6.76 1.50
C ARG A 37 7.41 7.31 1.83
N HIS A 38 7.65 8.58 1.50
CA HIS A 38 8.93 9.23 1.79
C HIS A 38 9.24 9.19 3.28
N GLN A 39 8.28 9.53 4.14
CA GLN A 39 8.46 9.48 5.60
C GLN A 39 8.84 8.08 6.09
N LEU A 40 8.16 7.03 5.61
CA LEU A 40 8.47 5.65 5.98
C LEU A 40 9.86 5.24 5.50
N THR A 41 10.19 5.50 4.23
CA THR A 41 11.51 5.17 3.68
C THR A 41 12.64 5.96 4.33
N SER A 42 12.41 7.24 4.64
CA SER A 42 13.43 8.09 5.29
C SER A 42 13.79 7.56 6.67
N ARG A 43 12.80 7.07 7.43
CA ARG A 43 13.05 6.42 8.74
C ARG A 43 13.90 5.15 8.61
N LEU A 44 13.68 4.36 7.56
CA LEU A 44 14.49 3.17 7.28
C LEU A 44 15.93 3.52 6.89
N ILE A 45 16.12 4.61 6.14
CA ILE A 45 17.45 5.10 5.74
C ILE A 45 18.18 5.68 6.96
N SER A 46 17.49 6.47 7.80
CA SER A 46 18.07 7.12 8.97
C SER A 46 18.12 6.22 10.21
N HIS A 47 18.10 4.90 10.02
CA HIS A 47 18.02 3.97 11.14
C HIS A 47 19.36 3.95 11.92
N PRO A 48 19.36 4.02 13.26
CA PRO A 48 20.58 4.13 14.05
C PRO A 48 21.49 2.90 13.98
N SER A 49 20.96 1.74 13.60
CA SER A 49 21.77 0.51 13.42
C SER A 49 22.59 0.50 12.12
N ALA A 50 22.46 1.52 11.27
CA ALA A 50 23.16 1.59 10.00
C ALA A 50 24.64 1.92 10.21
N ILE A 51 25.53 0.94 9.99
CA ILE A 51 26.97 1.14 10.05
C ILE A 51 27.38 1.97 8.82
N THR A 52 27.99 3.13 9.05
CA THR A 52 28.49 3.97 7.95
C THR A 52 29.77 3.33 7.39
N PRO A 53 29.80 2.96 6.10
CA PRO A 53 30.97 2.31 5.53
C PRO A 53 32.17 3.26 5.41
N ALA A 54 33.36 2.68 5.30
CA ALA A 54 34.60 3.43 5.14
C ALA A 54 34.55 4.35 3.90
N ARG A 55 35.20 5.52 4.01
CA ARG A 55 35.24 6.52 2.94
C ARG A 55 36.00 5.97 1.74
N THR A 56 35.44 6.11 0.54
CA THR A 56 36.12 5.65 -0.69
C THR A 56 37.26 6.59 -1.11
N ILE A 57 37.10 7.90 -0.89
CA ILE A 57 38.15 8.89 -1.18
C ILE A 57 38.67 9.46 0.16
N PRO A 58 39.97 9.31 0.44
CA PRO A 58 40.59 9.94 1.61
C PRO A 58 40.31 11.46 1.63
N ASN A 59 40.10 12.03 2.81
CA ASN A 59 39.82 13.47 3.04
C ASN A 59 38.49 14.02 2.50
N ASN A 60 37.66 13.23 1.81
CA ASN A 60 36.32 13.66 1.42
C ASN A 60 35.23 12.92 2.21
N PRO A 61 34.59 13.56 3.21
CA PRO A 61 33.56 12.91 4.02
C PRO A 61 32.30 12.54 3.23
N ARG A 62 32.03 13.23 2.10
CA ARG A 62 30.88 12.93 1.23
C ARG A 62 31.11 11.73 0.30
N SER A 63 32.31 11.16 0.32
CA SER A 63 32.65 10.00 -0.51
C SER A 63 32.35 8.65 0.14
N SER A 64 31.72 8.63 1.32
CA SER A 64 31.25 7.38 1.91
C SER A 64 30.16 6.77 1.00
N PRO A 65 30.21 5.45 0.75
CA PRO A 65 29.11 4.78 0.08
C PRO A 65 27.84 4.85 0.95
N PRO A 66 26.66 4.68 0.33
CA PRO A 66 25.41 4.65 1.06
C PRO A 66 25.39 3.47 2.05
N SER A 67 24.90 3.72 3.27
CA SER A 67 24.74 2.68 4.28
C SER A 67 23.39 1.98 4.13
N TYR A 68 23.39 0.66 4.26
CA TYR A 68 22.19 -0.15 4.30
C TYR A 68 21.91 -0.54 5.75
N SER A 69 20.82 -0.02 6.31
CA SER A 69 20.34 -0.49 7.61
C SER A 69 19.84 -1.94 7.50
N ALA A 70 19.90 -2.69 8.60
CA ALA A 70 19.39 -4.07 8.66
C ALA A 70 17.95 -4.24 8.12
N PRO A 71 16.96 -3.38 8.45
CA PRO A 71 15.62 -3.50 7.86
C PRO A 71 15.61 -3.19 6.36
N LEU A 72 16.43 -2.23 5.90
CA LEU A 72 16.49 -1.88 4.50
C LEU A 72 17.15 -2.98 3.66
N SER A 73 18.22 -3.61 4.17
CA SER A 73 18.87 -4.74 3.51
C SER A 73 17.96 -5.96 3.44
N ALA A 74 17.21 -6.26 4.51
CA ALA A 74 16.19 -7.30 4.51
C ALA A 74 15.11 -7.05 3.44
N LEU A 75 14.60 -5.81 3.34
CA LEU A 75 13.62 -5.45 2.31
C LEU A 75 14.15 -5.60 0.89
N LEU A 76 15.38 -5.16 0.62
CA LEU A 76 16.00 -5.26 -0.70
C LEU A 76 16.32 -6.70 -1.10
N THR A 77 16.78 -7.51 -0.15
CA THR A 77 17.12 -8.92 -0.41
C THR A 77 15.91 -9.82 -0.45
N SER A 78 14.78 -9.40 0.11
CA SER A 78 13.53 -10.13 0.01
C SER A 78 12.82 -9.94 -1.33
N GLN A 79 12.08 -10.96 -1.76
CA GLN A 79 11.21 -10.88 -2.92
C GLN A 79 10.03 -9.91 -2.69
N HIS A 80 9.49 -9.88 -1.46
CA HIS A 80 8.27 -9.15 -1.13
C HIS A 80 8.48 -7.66 -0.83
N GLY A 81 9.70 -7.26 -0.44
CA GLY A 81 10.03 -5.86 -0.21
C GLY A 81 10.23 -5.03 -1.49
N ARG A 82 10.30 -5.68 -2.67
CA ARG A 82 10.56 -5.02 -3.95
C ARG A 82 9.34 -4.99 -4.88
N VAL A 83 9.11 -3.84 -5.52
CA VAL A 83 8.06 -3.66 -6.54
C VAL A 83 8.19 -4.65 -7.70
N THR A 84 9.41 -4.94 -8.13
CA THR A 84 9.68 -5.94 -9.18
C THR A 84 9.37 -7.37 -8.78
N GLY A 85 9.27 -7.68 -7.47
CA GLY A 85 9.13 -9.04 -7.00
C GLY A 85 10.35 -9.93 -7.27
N LYS A 86 11.54 -9.34 -7.45
CA LYS A 86 12.80 -10.06 -7.60
C LYS A 86 13.69 -9.65 -6.43
N ALA A 87 14.21 -10.63 -5.68
CA ALA A 87 15.18 -10.39 -4.63
C ALA A 87 16.47 -9.77 -5.21
N LEU A 88 17.04 -8.80 -4.51
CA LEU A 88 18.40 -8.31 -4.83
C LEU A 88 19.42 -9.28 -4.21
N PRO A 89 20.43 -9.76 -4.94
CA PRO A 89 21.47 -10.60 -4.34
C PRO A 89 22.24 -9.79 -3.29
N LYS A 90 22.67 -10.46 -2.22
CA LYS A 90 23.40 -9.81 -1.11
C LYS A 90 24.67 -9.13 -1.61
N ASP A 91 25.36 -9.75 -2.56
CA ASP A 91 26.58 -9.20 -3.17
C ASP A 91 26.34 -7.86 -3.88
N ALA A 92 25.15 -7.66 -4.44
CA ALA A 92 24.79 -6.41 -5.10
C ALA A 92 24.58 -5.24 -4.13
N LEU A 93 24.39 -5.51 -2.83
CA LEU A 93 24.40 -4.46 -1.80
C LEU A 93 25.81 -3.88 -1.62
N ILE A 94 26.83 -4.72 -1.75
CA ILE A 94 28.24 -4.33 -1.61
C ILE A 94 28.75 -3.76 -2.93
N LYS A 95 28.57 -4.51 -4.02
CA LYS A 95 29.04 -4.17 -5.36
C LYS A 95 27.86 -4.12 -6.34
N PRO A 96 27.38 -2.92 -6.71
CA PRO A 96 26.20 -2.81 -7.53
C PRO A 96 26.45 -3.35 -8.94
N SER A 97 25.41 -3.91 -9.56
CA SER A 97 25.51 -4.60 -10.86
C SER A 97 25.83 -3.68 -12.04
N ASN A 98 25.62 -2.37 -11.89
CA ASN A 98 25.95 -1.37 -12.90
C ASN A 98 27.40 -0.85 -12.78
N LEU A 99 28.18 -1.36 -11.81
CA LEU A 99 29.58 -1.01 -11.66
C LEU A 99 30.42 -1.81 -12.68
N PRO A 100 31.28 -1.17 -13.48
CA PRO A 100 32.11 -1.88 -14.46
C PRO A 100 33.13 -2.78 -13.75
N ALA A 101 33.56 -3.86 -14.42
CA ALA A 101 34.57 -4.78 -13.90
C ALA A 101 35.88 -4.05 -13.59
N ARG A 102 36.25 -3.06 -14.42
CA ARG A 102 37.35 -2.10 -14.21
C ARG A 102 37.41 -1.45 -12.80
N ALA A 103 36.29 -1.37 -12.07
CA ALA A 103 36.31 -0.83 -10.71
C ALA A 103 37.13 -1.70 -9.74
N ASP A 104 37.26 -2.99 -10.01
CA ASP A 104 38.11 -3.88 -9.22
C ASP A 104 39.57 -3.74 -9.69
N PRO A 105 40.52 -3.41 -8.81
CA PRO A 105 41.91 -3.22 -9.18
C PRO A 105 42.59 -4.52 -9.63
N SER A 106 42.04 -5.67 -9.26
CA SER A 106 42.51 -7.00 -9.67
C SER A 106 41.99 -7.44 -11.05
N SER A 107 41.02 -6.73 -11.63
CA SER A 107 40.45 -7.08 -12.93
C SER A 107 41.42 -6.81 -14.09
N ASP A 108 41.35 -7.62 -15.14
CA ASP A 108 42.17 -7.42 -16.35
C ASP A 108 41.83 -6.11 -17.07
N GLU A 109 40.58 -5.68 -17.03
CA GLU A 109 40.17 -4.35 -17.56
C GLU A 109 40.89 -3.21 -16.84
N ALA A 110 41.08 -3.30 -15.52
CA ALA A 110 41.82 -2.29 -14.76
C ALA A 110 43.32 -2.30 -15.09
N ARG A 111 43.87 -3.47 -15.44
CA ARG A 111 45.27 -3.60 -15.90
C ARG A 111 45.45 -3.02 -17.31
N LEU A 112 44.54 -3.32 -18.23
CA LEU A 112 44.60 -2.89 -19.62
C LEU A 112 44.27 -1.40 -19.80
N LEU A 113 43.22 -0.91 -19.15
CA LEU A 113 42.70 0.45 -19.34
C LEU A 113 43.13 1.43 -18.22
N GLY A 114 43.77 0.91 -17.17
CA GLY A 114 44.15 1.65 -15.96
C GLY A 114 43.05 1.69 -14.90
N LYS A 115 43.37 2.24 -13.72
CA LYS A 115 42.46 2.31 -12.56
C LYS A 115 41.17 3.07 -12.87
N PHE A 116 40.06 2.65 -12.27
CA PHE A 116 38.78 3.37 -12.36
C PHE A 116 38.77 4.60 -11.47
N SER A 117 38.05 5.66 -11.87
CA SER A 117 38.01 6.89 -11.06
C SER A 117 37.10 6.72 -9.84
N LEU A 118 37.67 6.92 -8.64
CA LEU A 118 36.96 6.77 -7.37
C LEU A 118 35.69 7.64 -7.28
N ARG A 119 35.73 8.87 -7.83
CA ARG A 119 34.55 9.75 -7.88
C ARG A 119 33.40 9.14 -8.70
N ARG A 120 33.73 8.47 -9.80
CA ARG A 120 32.72 7.83 -10.66
C ARG A 120 32.14 6.60 -9.98
N GLU A 121 32.95 5.81 -9.29
CA GLU A 121 32.50 4.69 -8.47
C GLU A 121 31.51 5.14 -7.39
N VAL A 122 31.87 6.17 -6.62
CA VAL A 122 30.98 6.77 -5.60
C VAL A 122 29.66 7.21 -6.23
N ASN A 123 29.69 7.91 -7.36
CA ASN A 123 28.49 8.37 -8.06
C ASN A 123 27.61 7.20 -8.53
N ILE A 124 28.20 6.13 -9.06
CA ILE A 124 27.48 4.94 -9.50
C ILE A 124 26.81 4.26 -8.31
N ARG A 125 27.51 4.10 -7.19
CA ARG A 125 26.96 3.51 -5.96
C ARG A 125 25.78 4.32 -5.41
N TRP A 126 25.90 5.65 -5.35
CA TRP A 126 24.81 6.52 -4.90
C TRP A 126 23.61 6.50 -5.85
N ARG A 127 23.84 6.47 -7.16
CA ARG A 127 22.76 6.32 -8.15
C ARG A 127 22.04 4.99 -7.97
N PHE A 128 22.78 3.89 -7.88
CA PHE A 128 22.21 2.57 -7.65
C PHE A 128 21.36 2.53 -6.37
N PHE A 129 21.90 3.00 -5.24
CA PHE A 129 21.17 3.07 -3.97
C PHE A 129 19.89 3.91 -4.07
N THR A 130 19.99 5.13 -4.62
CA THR A 130 18.83 6.01 -4.74
C THR A 130 17.77 5.42 -5.66
N GLU A 131 18.15 4.74 -6.74
CA GLU A 131 17.21 4.06 -7.63
C GLU A 131 16.55 2.86 -6.95
N GLU A 132 17.32 2.01 -6.27
CA GLU A 132 16.79 0.85 -5.54
C GLU A 132 15.82 1.29 -4.44
N VAL A 133 16.22 2.26 -3.60
CA VAL A 133 15.36 2.74 -2.51
C VAL A 133 14.15 3.52 -3.03
N LYS A 134 14.34 4.44 -3.99
CA LYS A 134 13.25 5.29 -4.49
C LYS A 134 12.31 4.58 -5.46
N ARG A 135 12.74 3.54 -6.18
CA ARG A 135 11.87 2.87 -7.16
C ARG A 135 11.42 1.49 -6.69
N GLN A 136 12.30 0.74 -6.04
CA GLN A 136 12.05 -0.68 -5.78
C GLN A 136 11.53 -0.94 -4.38
N VAL A 137 12.02 -0.24 -3.35
CA VAL A 137 11.59 -0.51 -1.97
C VAL A 137 10.13 -0.12 -1.74
N GLN A 138 9.36 -1.08 -1.26
CA GLN A 138 8.04 -0.88 -0.66
C GLN A 138 8.20 -0.78 0.86
N PRO A 139 7.83 0.35 1.48
CA PRO A 139 7.93 0.47 2.92
C PRO A 139 6.96 -0.49 3.60
N PRO A 140 7.38 -1.17 4.68
CA PRO A 140 6.52 -2.00 5.48
C PRO A 140 5.57 -1.13 6.29
N LEU A 141 4.34 -1.62 6.47
CA LEU A 141 3.34 -0.95 7.31
C LEU A 141 3.37 -1.45 8.75
N VAL A 142 3.86 -2.69 8.94
CA VAL A 142 3.88 -3.39 10.22
C VAL A 142 5.26 -4.02 10.41
N VAL A 143 5.76 -3.94 11.63
CA VAL A 143 6.92 -4.70 12.10
C VAL A 143 6.41 -5.63 13.19
N ARG A 144 6.58 -6.94 13.01
CA ARG A 144 6.22 -7.97 14.00
C ARG A 144 7.46 -8.44 14.72
N THR A 145 7.34 -8.73 16.01
CA THR A 145 8.43 -9.29 16.81
C THR A 145 8.02 -10.65 17.31
N THR A 146 8.59 -11.71 16.74
CA THR A 146 8.28 -13.07 17.19
C THR A 146 9.04 -13.33 18.48
N LYS A 147 8.38 -13.41 19.63
CA LYS A 147 9.05 -13.87 20.85
C LYS A 147 9.24 -15.38 20.73
N ILE A 148 10.47 -15.85 20.87
CA ILE A 148 10.73 -17.29 20.97
C ILE A 148 10.46 -17.67 22.42
N ALA A 149 9.35 -18.36 22.66
CA ALA A 149 9.08 -18.96 23.97
C ALA A 149 10.17 -19.99 24.26
N LYS A 150 10.80 -19.91 25.44
CA LYS A 150 11.91 -20.80 25.84
C LYS A 150 11.48 -22.25 26.07
N HIS A 151 10.19 -22.57 25.96
CA HIS A 151 9.65 -23.88 26.28
C HIS A 151 8.43 -24.17 25.42
N GLY A 152 8.59 -24.98 24.37
CA GLY A 152 7.58 -25.83 23.71
C GLY A 152 6.32 -25.22 23.09
N ASP A 153 5.74 -24.19 23.70
CA ASP A 153 4.46 -23.62 23.33
C ASP A 153 4.70 -22.38 22.44
N ASN A 154 4.24 -22.49 21.19
CA ASN A 154 4.17 -21.37 20.26
C ASN A 154 3.25 -20.30 20.83
N LEU A 155 3.82 -19.30 21.52
CA LEU A 155 3.07 -18.26 22.19
C LEU A 155 3.20 -16.91 21.48
N GLU A 156 2.03 -16.48 21.01
CA GLU A 156 1.59 -15.14 20.62
C GLU A 156 2.53 -14.28 19.76
N ASP A 157 2.03 -14.01 18.54
CA ASP A 157 2.42 -12.89 17.69
C ASP A 157 2.06 -11.59 18.42
N VAL A 158 2.90 -11.20 19.39
CA VAL A 158 2.76 -9.90 20.02
C VAL A 158 3.17 -8.89 18.96
N ASP A 159 2.19 -8.30 18.29
CA ASP A 159 2.34 -7.12 17.46
C ASP A 159 2.95 -6.02 18.36
N ARG A 160 4.29 -6.00 18.46
CA ARG A 160 5.03 -4.97 19.17
C ARG A 160 5.36 -3.88 18.16
N PRO A 161 4.99 -2.62 18.43
CA PRO A 161 5.30 -1.51 17.54
C PRO A 161 6.80 -1.19 17.57
N LEU A 162 7.60 -1.92 16.80
CA LEU A 162 9.01 -1.59 16.61
C LEU A 162 9.19 -0.57 15.48
N LEU A 163 8.87 0.67 15.86
CA LEU A 163 9.66 1.82 15.45
C LEU A 163 9.68 2.95 16.49
N MET A 164 9.43 2.66 17.78
CA MET A 164 9.08 3.75 18.70
C MET A 164 9.50 3.75 20.16
N GLN A 165 10.08 2.69 20.73
CA GLN A 165 10.43 2.74 22.15
C GLN A 165 11.77 3.43 22.46
N ARG A 166 12.62 3.74 21.46
CA ARG A 166 13.86 4.51 21.68
C ARG A 166 13.80 5.99 21.28
N SER A 167 12.75 6.44 20.60
CA SER A 167 12.55 7.84 20.24
C SER A 167 11.08 8.18 20.41
N GLY A 168 10.71 8.83 21.53
CA GLY A 168 9.32 9.10 21.95
C GLY A 168 8.52 10.04 21.03
N LYS A 169 8.41 9.74 19.74
CA LYS A 169 7.67 10.54 18.74
C LYS A 169 6.84 9.64 17.83
N GLY A 170 5.59 9.42 18.27
CA GLY A 170 4.39 9.26 17.44
C GLY A 170 4.27 7.99 16.61
N SER A 171 3.43 7.08 17.09
CA SER A 171 3.00 5.89 16.35
C SER A 171 1.89 6.43 15.52
N ILE A 172 2.25 6.92 14.33
CA ILE A 172 1.26 7.12 13.28
C ILE A 172 0.56 5.76 13.20
N GLY A 173 -0.75 5.72 13.50
CA GLY A 173 -1.55 4.52 13.78
C GLY A 173 -1.72 3.57 12.58
N LEU A 174 -0.62 3.22 11.93
CA LEU A 174 -0.52 2.33 10.78
C LEU A 174 -0.92 0.90 11.16
N GLU A 175 -0.64 0.50 12.39
CA GLU A 175 -1.04 -0.80 12.94
C GLU A 175 -2.57 -0.90 13.05
N LYS A 176 -3.22 0.13 13.61
CA LYS A 176 -4.69 0.22 13.65
C LYS A 176 -5.29 0.21 12.24
N MET A 177 -4.65 0.89 11.28
CA MET A 177 -5.08 0.85 9.88
C MET A 177 -4.89 -0.53 9.26
N PHE A 178 -3.82 -1.24 9.58
CA PHE A 178 -3.57 -2.58 9.06
C PHE A 178 -4.56 -3.60 9.64
N ALA A 179 -4.84 -3.55 10.94
CA ALA A 179 -5.86 -4.36 11.58
C ALA A 179 -7.27 -4.08 11.01
N GLU A 180 -7.59 -2.80 10.73
CA GLU A 180 -8.83 -2.41 10.03
C GLU A 180 -8.91 -3.04 8.64
N LEU A 181 -7.81 -3.02 7.89
CA LEU A 181 -7.75 -3.61 6.55
C LEU A 181 -7.96 -5.12 6.58
N GLU A 182 -7.33 -5.82 7.51
CA GLU A 182 -7.51 -7.24 7.69
C GLU A 182 -8.98 -7.55 8.03
N ARG A 183 -9.63 -6.73 8.86
CA ARG A 183 -11.07 -6.85 9.16
C ARG A 183 -11.95 -6.65 7.92
N ILE A 184 -11.68 -5.60 7.13
CA ILE A 184 -12.42 -5.33 5.88
C ILE A 184 -12.24 -6.47 4.87
N ALA A 185 -11.04 -7.05 4.80
CA ALA A 185 -10.73 -8.17 3.93
C ALA A 185 -11.34 -9.50 4.42
N ALA A 186 -11.42 -9.71 5.75
CA ALA A 186 -11.91 -10.94 6.37
C ALA A 186 -13.43 -11.04 6.47
N THR A 187 -14.15 -9.91 6.48
CA THR A 187 -15.62 -9.92 6.60
C THR A 187 -16.27 -10.67 5.42
N PRO A 188 -16.97 -11.80 5.64
CA PRO A 188 -17.69 -12.49 4.57
C PRO A 188 -18.86 -11.62 4.05
N ASP A 189 -19.31 -11.89 2.81
CA ASP A 189 -20.53 -11.31 2.21
C ASP A 189 -21.78 -11.81 2.97
N ILE A 190 -21.92 -11.49 4.24
CA ILE A 190 -23.22 -11.55 4.91
C ILE A 190 -23.86 -10.20 4.58
N GLY A 191 -25.00 -10.23 3.89
CA GLY A 191 -25.71 -9.05 3.36
C GLY A 191 -26.21 -8.04 4.40
N HIS A 192 -25.63 -8.03 5.61
CA HIS A 192 -25.87 -7.04 6.63
C HIS A 192 -24.85 -5.92 6.46
N VAL A 193 -25.27 -4.86 5.77
CA VAL A 193 -24.68 -3.54 5.99
C VAL A 193 -25.02 -3.21 7.45
N PRO A 194 -24.06 -3.00 8.36
CA PRO A 194 -24.39 -2.30 9.59
C PRO A 194 -24.84 -0.93 9.14
N SER A 195 -26.11 -0.61 9.36
CA SER A 195 -26.67 0.72 9.13
C SER A 195 -25.70 1.71 9.73
N THR A 196 -24.94 2.41 8.87
CA THR A 196 -24.10 3.51 9.31
C THR A 196 -25.03 4.42 10.04
N THR A 197 -24.73 4.64 11.32
CA THR A 197 -25.38 5.55 12.23
C THR A 197 -25.94 6.71 11.45
N SER A 198 -27.25 6.67 11.23
CA SER A 198 -28.00 7.83 10.78
C SER A 198 -27.71 8.87 11.84
N LEU A 199 -26.93 9.89 11.48
CA LEU A 199 -26.94 11.14 12.23
C LEU A 199 -28.41 11.51 12.30
N GLN A 200 -29.01 11.32 13.47
CA GLN A 200 -30.37 11.73 13.68
C GLN A 200 -30.40 13.24 13.42
N PRO A 201 -31.23 13.72 12.50
CA PRO A 201 -31.54 15.13 12.49
C PRO A 201 -32.17 15.41 13.86
N HIS A 202 -31.52 16.24 14.67
CA HIS A 202 -32.19 16.89 15.78
C HIS A 202 -33.34 17.70 15.17
N SER A 203 -34.51 17.09 15.14
CA SER A 203 -35.76 17.74 14.80
C SER A 203 -36.17 18.52 16.04
N LEU A 204 -35.94 19.83 16.00
CA LEU A 204 -36.53 20.75 16.97
C LEU A 204 -38.04 20.78 16.75
N GLU A 205 -38.69 20.44 17.84
CA GLU A 205 -40.11 20.38 18.16
C GLU A 205 -41.00 21.51 17.60
N SER A 206 -42.09 21.06 16.97
CA SER A 206 -43.50 21.41 17.20
C SER A 206 -43.91 22.86 17.46
N GLY A 207 -44.75 23.36 16.53
CA GLY A 207 -45.78 24.36 16.78
C GLY A 207 -47.15 23.89 16.23
N VAL A 208 -48.05 23.56 17.15
CA VAL A 208 -49.49 23.91 17.22
C VAL A 208 -50.47 23.50 16.08
N CYS A 209 -51.44 22.68 16.51
CA CYS A 209 -52.89 22.58 16.23
C CYS A 209 -53.47 22.60 14.80
N GLY A 210 -54.37 21.63 14.54
CA GLY A 210 -55.41 21.73 13.51
C GLY A 210 -56.13 20.41 13.29
N SER A 211 -57.36 20.32 13.79
CA SER A 211 -58.22 19.13 13.79
C SER A 211 -59.04 18.97 12.48
N ALA A 212 -59.15 17.72 12.01
CA ALA A 212 -60.23 17.11 11.20
C ALA A 212 -60.48 17.61 9.75
N PRO A 213 -61.28 16.91 8.89
CA PRO A 213 -61.85 15.56 8.99
C PRO A 213 -61.51 14.62 7.81
N SER A 214 -61.91 13.37 8.01
CA SER A 214 -61.99 12.23 7.09
C SER A 214 -62.51 12.55 5.68
N SER A 215 -61.74 12.14 4.66
CA SER A 215 -62.21 11.90 3.30
C SER A 215 -61.76 10.51 2.86
N GLN A 216 -62.72 9.59 2.80
CA GLN A 216 -62.57 8.27 2.19
C GLN A 216 -62.18 8.45 0.72
N SER A 217 -61.14 7.76 0.26
CA SER A 217 -60.80 7.64 -1.15
C SER A 217 -60.58 6.16 -1.50
N PRO A 218 -60.89 5.78 -2.75
CA PRO A 218 -61.22 4.41 -3.10
C PRO A 218 -59.95 3.57 -3.25
N THR A 219 -60.03 2.34 -2.74
CA THR A 219 -59.10 1.25 -2.91
C THR A 219 -58.86 0.99 -4.40
N GLN A 220 -57.83 1.62 -4.98
CA GLN A 220 -57.27 1.20 -6.25
C GLN A 220 -56.25 0.10 -5.99
N ALA A 221 -56.47 -1.03 -6.67
CA ALA A 221 -55.71 -2.25 -6.55
C ALA A 221 -54.21 -2.01 -6.69
N LEU A 222 -53.47 -2.37 -5.63
CA LEU A 222 -52.03 -2.49 -5.61
C LEU A 222 -51.61 -3.58 -6.61
N GLY A 223 -51.30 -3.18 -7.84
CA GLY A 223 -50.50 -4.01 -8.74
C GLY A 223 -49.17 -4.36 -8.04
N PRO A 224 -48.61 -5.56 -8.28
CA PRO A 224 -47.35 -5.96 -7.68
C PRO A 224 -46.26 -4.99 -8.13
N PHE A 225 -45.86 -4.07 -7.25
CA PHE A 225 -44.71 -3.21 -7.48
C PHE A 225 -43.52 -4.11 -7.83
N PRO A 226 -42.85 -3.90 -8.99
CA PRO A 226 -41.67 -4.66 -9.32
C PRO A 226 -40.65 -4.39 -8.23
N ARG A 227 -40.42 -5.38 -7.35
CA ARG A 227 -39.40 -5.31 -6.30
C ARG A 227 -38.08 -5.04 -6.99
N THR A 228 -37.67 -3.79 -6.89
CA THR A 228 -36.60 -3.20 -7.68
C THR A 228 -35.30 -3.94 -7.43
N SER A 229 -34.65 -4.35 -8.52
CA SER A 229 -33.42 -5.15 -8.55
C SER A 229 -32.15 -4.41 -8.06
N MET A 230 -32.30 -3.29 -7.34
CA MET A 230 -31.19 -2.42 -6.93
C MET A 230 -30.20 -3.06 -5.95
N LYS A 231 -30.65 -4.06 -5.17
CA LYS A 231 -29.79 -4.74 -4.17
C LYS A 231 -28.58 -5.46 -4.80
N ARG A 232 -28.66 -5.88 -6.08
CA ARG A 232 -27.55 -6.58 -6.76
C ARG A 232 -26.35 -5.67 -7.07
N SER A 233 -26.56 -4.36 -7.24
CA SER A 233 -25.48 -3.44 -7.66
C SER A 233 -24.50 -3.08 -6.54
N LEU A 234 -24.97 -3.02 -5.28
CA LEU A 234 -24.14 -2.66 -4.13
C LEU A 234 -23.20 -3.82 -3.72
N SER A 235 -23.69 -5.06 -3.80
CA SER A 235 -22.89 -6.26 -3.51
C SER A 235 -21.67 -6.37 -4.44
N CYS A 236 -21.84 -6.09 -5.74
CA CYS A 236 -20.72 -6.16 -6.70
C CYS A 236 -19.62 -5.12 -6.41
N LYS A 237 -20.00 -3.91 -5.99
CA LYS A 237 -19.04 -2.85 -5.60
C LYS A 237 -18.20 -3.26 -4.40
N THR A 238 -18.85 -3.71 -3.32
CA THR A 238 -18.16 -4.13 -2.09
C THR A 238 -17.19 -5.28 -2.36
N ARG A 239 -17.63 -6.28 -3.13
CA ARG A 239 -16.76 -7.40 -3.53
C ARG A 239 -15.54 -6.92 -4.33
N TYR A 240 -15.73 -6.03 -5.30
CA TYR A 240 -14.63 -5.50 -6.12
C TYR A 240 -13.60 -4.75 -5.25
N PHE A 241 -14.06 -3.86 -4.37
CA PHE A 241 -13.16 -3.14 -3.46
C PHE A 241 -12.42 -4.10 -2.53
N ARG A 242 -13.11 -5.06 -1.90
CA ARG A 242 -12.47 -6.10 -1.08
C ARG A 242 -11.37 -6.83 -1.84
N ARG A 243 -11.63 -7.25 -3.08
CA ARG A 243 -10.62 -7.90 -3.94
C ARG A 243 -9.39 -7.00 -4.14
N GLN A 244 -9.58 -5.70 -4.42
CA GLN A 244 -8.48 -4.75 -4.56
C GLN A 244 -7.70 -4.55 -3.25
N PHE A 245 -8.40 -4.51 -2.10
CA PHE A 245 -7.78 -4.46 -0.78
C PHE A 245 -6.97 -5.72 -0.46
N THR A 246 -7.53 -6.91 -0.69
CA THR A 246 -6.81 -8.17 -0.52
C THR A 246 -5.59 -8.24 -1.42
N GLU A 247 -5.70 -7.78 -2.67
CA GLU A 247 -4.57 -7.70 -3.60
C GLU A 247 -3.49 -6.73 -3.08
N LEU A 248 -3.89 -5.59 -2.50
CA LEU A 248 -2.95 -4.68 -1.86
C LEU A 248 -2.24 -5.35 -0.68
N LEU A 249 -3.00 -5.91 0.27
CA LEU A 249 -2.46 -6.59 1.46
C LEU A 249 -1.50 -7.73 1.07
N SER A 250 -1.83 -8.48 0.02
CA SER A 250 -0.99 -9.57 -0.49
C SER A 250 0.38 -9.13 -1.01
N ARG A 251 0.58 -7.83 -1.21
CA ARG A 251 1.84 -7.24 -1.68
C ARG A 251 2.55 -6.44 -0.59
N THR A 252 1.91 -6.18 0.54
CA THR A 252 2.50 -5.33 1.58
C THR A 252 3.55 -6.14 2.33
N PRO A 253 4.82 -5.72 2.32
CA PRO A 253 5.83 -6.38 3.11
C PRO A 253 5.57 -6.16 4.60
N ILE A 254 5.69 -7.23 5.37
CA ILE A 254 5.70 -7.22 6.83
C ILE A 254 7.13 -7.53 7.24
N LEU A 255 7.75 -6.64 8.02
CA LEU A 255 9.05 -6.94 8.62
C LEU A 255 8.82 -7.80 9.85
N VAL A 256 9.53 -8.92 9.95
CA VAL A 256 9.49 -9.81 11.12
C VAL A 256 10.88 -9.84 11.73
N GLU A 257 10.98 -9.37 12.96
CA GLU A 257 12.20 -9.37 13.76
C GLU A 257 12.26 -10.61 14.63
N THR A 258 13.31 -11.40 14.43
CA THR A 258 13.58 -12.59 15.24
C THR A 258 14.61 -12.24 16.32
N PRO A 259 14.22 -12.18 17.60
CA PRO A 259 15.05 -11.62 18.68
C PRO A 259 16.25 -12.49 19.03
N SER A 260 16.29 -13.76 18.61
CA SER A 260 17.42 -14.66 18.91
C SER A 260 18.61 -14.48 17.98
N SER A 261 18.39 -13.96 16.76
CA SER A 261 19.40 -13.98 15.71
C SER A 261 19.79 -12.60 15.20
N ASP A 262 19.15 -11.54 15.71
CA ASP A 262 19.17 -10.18 15.12
C ASP A 262 18.87 -10.17 13.61
N GLN A 263 18.30 -11.26 13.07
CA GLN A 263 17.91 -11.35 11.67
C GLN A 263 16.50 -10.82 11.49
N LEU A 264 16.40 -9.91 10.54
CA LEU A 264 15.14 -9.40 10.02
C LEU A 264 14.77 -10.21 8.78
N SER A 265 13.57 -10.78 8.80
CA SER A 265 12.97 -11.43 7.65
C SER A 265 11.80 -10.59 7.15
N VAL A 266 11.42 -10.79 5.88
CA VAL A 266 10.28 -10.10 5.28
C VAL A 266 9.27 -11.14 4.87
N THR A 267 8.08 -11.04 5.44
CA THR A 267 6.94 -11.89 5.12
C THR A 267 5.82 -11.03 4.53
N VAL A 268 4.70 -11.67 4.19
CA VAL A 268 3.48 -10.98 3.75
C VAL A 268 2.33 -11.46 4.64
N SER A 269 1.22 -10.71 4.69
CA SER A 269 0.04 -11.09 5.47
C SER A 269 -0.40 -12.52 5.16
N SER A 270 -0.86 -13.26 6.18
CA SER A 270 -1.42 -14.61 6.02
C SER A 270 -2.66 -14.64 5.12
N GLN A 271 -3.35 -13.50 4.98
CA GLN A 271 -4.47 -13.31 4.05
C GLN A 271 -4.02 -13.21 2.59
N ALA A 272 -2.71 -13.14 2.33
CA ALA A 272 -2.14 -13.13 1.00
C ALA A 272 -2.33 -14.50 0.35
N LYS A 273 -3.36 -14.64 -0.49
CA LYS A 273 -3.47 -15.80 -1.35
C LYS A 273 -2.27 -15.80 -2.32
N PRO A 274 -1.58 -16.93 -2.51
CA PRO A 274 -0.52 -17.01 -3.51
C PRO A 274 -1.09 -16.59 -4.87
N LYS A 275 -0.26 -15.97 -5.73
CA LYS A 275 -0.60 -15.62 -7.11
C LYS A 275 -0.87 -16.87 -7.96
N LYS A 276 -1.80 -17.75 -7.58
CA LYS A 276 -2.53 -18.55 -8.55
C LYS A 276 -3.19 -17.52 -9.46
N ARG A 277 -3.00 -17.64 -10.78
CA ARG A 277 -3.57 -16.74 -11.81
C ARG A 277 -5.01 -16.44 -11.39
N LEU A 278 -5.24 -15.29 -10.74
CA LEU A 278 -6.58 -14.95 -10.28
C LEU A 278 -7.41 -14.93 -11.55
N PRO A 279 -8.58 -15.60 -11.58
CA PRO A 279 -9.39 -15.64 -12.77
C PRO A 279 -9.52 -14.20 -13.28
N ILE A 280 -9.12 -14.06 -14.55
CA ILE A 280 -9.36 -12.89 -15.39
C ILE A 280 -10.76 -12.42 -14.99
N THR A 281 -10.84 -11.19 -14.50
CA THR A 281 -12.03 -10.47 -14.00
C THR A 281 -13.31 -11.24 -14.25
N ARG A 282 -13.96 -11.74 -13.18
CA ARG A 282 -15.20 -12.51 -13.33
C ARG A 282 -16.21 -11.67 -14.11
N ILE A 283 -17.07 -12.32 -14.90
CA ILE A 283 -18.05 -11.68 -15.78
C ILE A 283 -18.84 -10.56 -15.06
N GLY A 284 -19.20 -10.77 -13.78
CA GLY A 284 -19.87 -9.75 -12.97
C GLY A 284 -19.04 -8.50 -12.65
N ASP A 285 -17.72 -8.64 -12.49
CA ASP A 285 -16.82 -7.49 -12.32
C ASP A 285 -16.74 -6.70 -13.64
N ILE A 286 -16.64 -7.39 -14.77
CA ILE A 286 -16.58 -6.79 -16.13
C ILE A 286 -17.85 -5.99 -16.40
N ALA A 287 -19.03 -6.57 -16.17
CA ALA A 287 -20.31 -5.91 -16.36
C ALA A 287 -20.44 -4.63 -15.52
N TRP A 288 -19.92 -4.63 -14.29
CA TRP A 288 -19.89 -3.43 -13.47
C TRP A 288 -18.94 -2.36 -14.02
N ILE A 289 -17.73 -2.74 -14.45
CA ILE A 289 -16.75 -1.82 -15.04
C ILE A 289 -17.29 -1.21 -16.34
N GLU A 290 -17.93 -2.02 -17.18
CA GLU A 290 -18.53 -1.57 -18.43
C GLU A 290 -19.72 -0.64 -18.18
N SER A 291 -20.60 -0.98 -17.24
CA SER A 291 -21.71 -0.11 -16.83
C SER A 291 -21.21 1.24 -16.30
N ALA A 292 -20.15 1.23 -15.51
CA ALA A 292 -19.48 2.43 -15.04
C ALA A 292 -18.94 3.29 -16.19
N ASN A 293 -18.23 2.69 -17.14
CA ASN A 293 -17.66 3.40 -18.29
C ASN A 293 -18.75 4.00 -19.20
N GLN A 294 -19.85 3.28 -19.43
CA GLN A 294 -21.00 3.78 -20.19
C GLN A 294 -21.66 5.00 -19.53
N SER A 295 -21.73 5.03 -18.19
CA SER A 295 -22.29 6.17 -17.45
C SER A 295 -21.45 7.45 -17.59
N VAL A 296 -20.12 7.30 -17.75
CA VAL A 296 -19.20 8.42 -17.96
C VAL A 296 -19.36 8.97 -19.39
N ASN A 297 -19.39 8.10 -20.40
CA ASN A 297 -19.55 8.52 -21.80
C ASN A 297 -20.88 9.24 -22.07
N LYS A 298 -21.99 8.79 -21.46
CA LYS A 298 -23.30 9.49 -21.58
C LYS A 298 -23.26 10.94 -21.06
N ARG A 299 -22.40 11.26 -20.09
CA ARG A 299 -22.25 12.64 -19.57
C ARG A 299 -21.38 13.53 -20.45
N VAL A 300 -20.43 12.95 -21.19
CA VAL A 300 -19.54 13.70 -22.08
C VAL A 300 -20.24 14.05 -23.39
N GLY A 301 -21.06 13.14 -23.93
CA GLY A 301 -21.80 13.37 -25.18
C GLY A 301 -22.83 14.49 -25.13
N ARG A 302 -23.37 14.85 -23.95
CA ARG A 302 -24.33 15.96 -23.81
C ARG A 302 -23.73 17.37 -23.89
N LYS A 303 -22.40 17.50 -23.93
CA LYS A 303 -21.73 18.82 -23.88
C LYS A 303 -21.29 19.38 -25.25
N TRP A 304 -21.61 18.71 -26.35
CA TRP A 304 -21.15 19.11 -27.69
C TRP A 304 -22.31 19.36 -28.69
N SER A 305 -23.54 19.49 -28.18
CA SER A 305 -24.71 19.84 -28.99
C SER A 305 -25.28 21.18 -28.54
N THR A 306 -24.49 22.24 -28.73
CA THR A 306 -24.85 23.67 -28.68
C THR A 306 -23.76 24.42 -29.41
#